data_AF-A0A7X8JMY9-F1
#
_entry.id   AF-A0A7X8JMY9-F1
#
_cell.length_a   1.000
_cell.length_b   1.000
_cell.length_c   1.000
_cell.angle_alpha   90.00
_cell.angle_beta   90.00
_cell.angle_gamma   90.00
#
_symmetry.space_group_name_H-M   'P 1'
#
loop_
_entity.id
_entity.type
_entity.pdbx_description
1 polymer ?
#
loop_
_entity_poly.entity_id
_entity_poly.type
_entity_poly.pdbx_seq_one_letter_code
_entity_poly.pdbx_strand_id
1 'polypeptide(L)'
;MKIYFDGDERDNYNRILGYIEVDDKDYNEELLKKGYAQLRYLFRDKYKRLDKYRDAEAYANQNKLNIWSLKDYTTPGIDDGWNYTSR
;
A
#
# COMPACT_ATOMS: atom_id res chain seq x y z
N MET A 1 -1.34 2.48 -19.65
CA MET A 1 -0.74 2.43 -18.30
C MET A 1 -0.02 3.75 -18.03
N LYS A 2 -0.18 4.32 -16.83
CA LYS A 2 0.47 5.56 -16.37
C LYS A 2 1.09 5.34 -14.99
N ILE A 3 2.15 6.07 -14.66
CA ILE A 3 2.77 6.08 -13.33
C ILE A 3 2.56 7.47 -12.72
N TYR A 4 2.08 7.50 -11.48
CA TYR A 4 1.88 8.72 -10.71
C TYR A 4 2.82 8.74 -9.52
N PHE A 5 3.58 9.82 -9.40
CA PHE A 5 4.54 10.02 -8.32
C PHE A 5 3.91 10.82 -7.17
N ASP A 6 4.21 10.40 -5.94
CA ASP A 6 3.75 11.07 -4.72
C ASP A 6 4.80 10.94 -3.61
N GLY A 7 5.72 11.90 -3.58
CA GLY A 7 6.91 11.87 -2.75
C GLY A 7 8.16 11.67 -3.59
N ASP A 8 9.12 10.91 -3.05
CA ASP A 8 10.37 10.61 -3.76
C ASP A 8 10.08 9.62 -4.90
N GLU A 9 10.51 9.94 -6.12
CA GLU A 9 10.27 9.09 -7.28
C GLU A 9 11.11 7.81 -7.28
N ARG A 10 12.16 7.79 -6.46
CA ARG A 10 13.07 6.66 -6.31
C ARG A 10 13.53 6.47 -4.88
N ASP A 11 13.89 5.25 -4.55
CA ASP A 11 14.57 4.93 -3.29
C ASP A 11 16.10 4.84 -3.44
N ASN A 12 16.77 4.49 -2.34
CA ASN A 12 18.23 4.34 -2.27
C ASN A 12 18.79 3.21 -3.16
N TYR A 13 17.93 2.34 -3.70
CA TYR A 13 18.31 1.30 -4.66
C TYR A 13 17.94 1.67 -6.09
N ASN A 14 17.60 2.95 -6.33
CA ASN A 14 17.20 3.48 -7.64
C ASN A 14 15.93 2.82 -8.20
N ARG A 15 15.09 2.18 -7.37
CA ARG A 15 13.80 1.62 -7.78
C ARG A 15 12.79 2.75 -7.94
N ILE A 16 11.92 2.66 -8.94
CA ILE A 16 10.85 3.65 -9.16
C ILE A 16 9.75 3.44 -8.12
N LEU A 17 9.37 4.50 -7.41
CA LEU A 17 8.28 4.51 -6.44
C LEU A 17 7.10 5.29 -7.02
N GLY A 18 6.00 4.62 -7.35
CA GLY A 18 4.83 5.30 -7.90
C GLY A 18 3.58 4.43 -7.88
N TYR A 19 2.44 5.09 -8.01
CA TYR A 19 1.15 4.44 -8.21
C TYR A 19 0.97 4.10 -9.69
N ILE A 20 0.49 2.90 -9.96
CA ILE A 20 0.25 2.41 -11.30
C ILE A 20 -1.24 2.57 -11.63
N GLU A 21 -1.52 3.22 -12.76
CA GLU A 21 -2.87 3.27 -13.31
C GLU A 21 -2.95 2.53 -14.64
N VAL A 22 -3.95 1.65 -14.75
CA VAL A 22 -4.26 0.88 -15.95
C VAL A 22 -5.70 1.21 -16.33
N ASP A 23 -5.91 1.68 -17.56
CA ASP A 23 -7.22 2.13 -18.07
C ASP A 23 -7.95 3.08 -17.11
N ASP A 24 -7.19 4.08 -16.63
CA ASP A 24 -7.61 5.11 -15.67
C ASP A 24 -8.14 4.55 -14.33
N LYS A 25 -7.75 3.32 -13.97
CA LYS A 25 -8.01 2.70 -12.66
C LYS A 25 -6.73 2.55 -11.86
N ASP A 26 -6.84 2.83 -10.56
CA ASP A 26 -5.78 2.64 -9.59
C ASP A 26 -5.52 1.16 -9.32
N TYR A 27 -4.44 0.63 -9.89
CA TYR A 27 -4.12 -0.79 -9.77
C TYR A 27 -3.64 -1.16 -8.37
N ASN A 28 -2.96 -0.25 -7.66
CA ASN A 28 -2.50 -0.47 -6.29
C ASN A 28 -3.67 -0.60 -5.33
N GLU A 29 -4.68 0.27 -5.46
CA GLU A 29 -5.92 0.16 -4.71
C GLU A 29 -6.64 -1.17 -5.00
N GLU A 30 -6.72 -1.59 -6.26
CA GLU A 30 -7.35 -2.86 -6.61
C GLU A 30 -6.68 -4.07 -5.95
N LEU A 31 -5.33 -4.08 -5.88
CA LEU A 31 -4.59 -5.14 -5.20
C LEU A 31 -4.92 -5.19 -3.70
N LEU A 32 -4.99 -4.02 -3.05
CA LEU A 32 -5.38 -3.92 -1.64
C LEU A 32 -6.82 -4.40 -1.44
N LYS A 33 -7.76 -3.89 -2.24
CA LYS A 33 -9.20 -4.20 -2.15
C LYS A 33 -9.49 -5.67 -2.40
N LYS A 34 -8.77 -6.31 -3.32
CA LYS A 34 -8.88 -7.75 -3.60
C LYS A 34 -8.13 -8.60 -2.58
N GLY A 35 -7.35 -8.02 -1.66
CA GLY A 35 -6.59 -8.75 -0.65
C GLY A 35 -5.33 -9.44 -1.18
N TYR A 36 -4.76 -8.96 -2.28
CA TYR A 36 -3.49 -9.48 -2.81
C TYR A 36 -2.27 -8.75 -2.24
N ALA A 37 -2.49 -7.62 -1.58
CA ALA A 37 -1.44 -6.80 -0.99
C ALA A 37 -1.87 -6.30 0.39
N GLN A 38 -0.88 -5.83 1.13
CA GLN A 38 -1.03 -5.18 2.43
C GLN A 38 -0.29 -3.84 2.39
N LEU A 39 -0.89 -2.82 3.01
CA LEU A 39 -0.35 -1.47 3.07
C LEU A 39 0.90 -1.42 3.95
N ARG A 40 2.01 -0.94 3.39
CA ARG A 40 3.32 -0.90 4.04
C ARG A 40 4.16 0.29 3.58
N TYR A 41 5.19 0.61 4.36
CA TYR A 41 6.25 1.56 4.04
C TYR A 41 5.74 3.00 3.90
N LEU A 42 4.99 3.50 4.88
CA LEU A 42 4.56 4.90 4.92
C LEU A 42 5.64 5.75 5.59
N PHE A 43 6.52 6.34 4.78
CA PHE A 43 7.61 7.19 5.29
C PHE A 43 7.20 8.64 5.58
N ARG A 44 5.95 9.01 5.28
CA ARG A 44 5.41 10.35 5.48
C ARG A 44 4.01 10.27 6.07
N ASP A 45 3.65 11.28 6.85
CA ASP A 45 2.32 11.39 7.47
C ASP A 45 1.19 11.49 6.44
N LYS A 46 1.49 12.01 5.24
CA LYS A 46 0.48 12.31 4.22
C LYS A 46 0.95 11.87 2.83
N TYR A 47 0.23 10.90 2.28
CA TYR A 47 0.22 10.58 0.85
C TYR A 47 -1.19 10.82 0.30
N LYS A 48 -1.31 11.26 -0.95
CA LYS A 48 -2.56 11.63 -1.61
C LYS A 48 -3.60 10.52 -1.64
N ARG A 49 -3.17 9.26 -1.70
CA ARG A 49 -4.05 8.08 -1.83
C ARG A 49 -4.16 7.25 -0.55
N LEU A 50 -3.53 7.69 0.55
CA LEU A 50 -3.38 6.87 1.75
C LEU A 50 -4.72 6.45 2.35
N ASP A 51 -5.66 7.39 2.51
CA ASP A 51 -6.96 7.08 3.12
C ASP A 51 -7.75 6.08 2.27
N LYS A 52 -7.73 6.25 0.94
CA LYS A 52 -8.35 5.30 0.00
C LYS A 52 -7.75 3.89 0.13
N TYR A 53 -6.44 3.80 0.33
CA TYR A 53 -5.75 2.51 0.48
C TYR A 53 -6.04 1.86 1.84
N ARG A 54 -6.18 2.65 2.91
CA ARG A 54 -6.63 2.16 4.22
C ARG A 54 -8.03 1.57 4.13
N ASP A 55 -8.95 2.24 3.44
CA ASP A 55 -10.31 1.74 3.25
C ASP A 55 -10.33 0.44 2.43
N ALA A 56 -9.53 0.36 1.36
CA ALA A 56 -9.40 -0.84 0.53
C ALA A 56 -8.82 -2.03 1.31
N GLU A 57 -7.77 -1.82 2.10
CA GLU A 57 -7.20 -2.84 2.99
C GLU A 57 -8.20 -3.29 4.05
N ALA A 58 -8.88 -2.35 4.71
CA ALA A 58 -9.88 -2.65 5.74
C ALA A 58 -11.01 -3.52 5.18
N TYR A 59 -11.48 -3.22 3.97
CA TYR A 59 -12.47 -4.03 3.26
C TYR A 59 -11.97 -5.47 3.06
N ALA A 60 -10.75 -5.66 2.55
CA ALA A 60 -10.20 -6.99 2.31
C ALA A 60 -10.00 -7.80 3.60
N ASN A 61 -9.56 -7.14 4.68
CA ASN A 61 -9.39 -7.76 5.99
C ASN A 61 -10.74 -8.20 6.60
N GLN A 62 -11.75 -7.32 6.57
CA GLN A 62 -13.10 -7.62 7.10
C GLN A 62 -13.74 -8.80 6.36
N ASN A 63 -13.54 -8.89 5.05
CA ASN A 63 -14.09 -9.96 4.21
C ASN A 63 -13.18 -11.19 4.10
N LYS A 64 -12.03 -11.21 4.80
CA LYS A 64 -11.07 -12.33 4.79
C LYS A 64 -10.66 -12.75 3.37
N LEU A 65 -10.36 -11.79 2.52
CA LEU A 65 -9.97 -12.06 1.13
C LEU A 65 -8.49 -12.46 1.04
N ASN A 66 -8.20 -13.56 0.34
CA ASN A 66 -6.84 -13.96 -0.04
C ASN A 66 -5.85 -13.96 1.14
N ILE A 67 -4.84 -13.09 1.16
CA ILE A 67 -3.84 -13.09 2.25
C ILE A 67 -4.48 -12.90 3.63
N TRP A 68 -5.64 -12.22 3.68
CA TRP A 68 -6.40 -11.95 4.89
C TRP A 68 -7.20 -13.15 5.42
N SER A 69 -7.32 -14.23 4.65
CA SER A 69 -7.90 -15.50 5.13
C SER A 69 -6.87 -16.37 5.86
N LEU A 70 -5.58 -16.04 5.74
CA LEU A 70 -4.49 -16.82 6.31
C LEU A 70 -4.22 -16.35 7.74
N LYS A 71 -4.32 -17.30 8.68
CA LYS A 71 -4.03 -17.03 10.08
C LYS A 71 -2.56 -16.61 10.23
N ASP A 72 -2.31 -15.56 11.01
CA ASP A 72 -0.99 -15.07 11.40
C ASP A 72 -0.07 -14.61 10.23
N TYR A 73 -0.61 -14.48 9.01
CA TYR A 73 0.15 -14.05 7.83
C TYR A 73 0.23 -12.52 7.70
N THR A 74 -0.84 -11.80 8.04
CA THR A 74 -0.96 -10.35 7.86
C THR A 74 -0.85 -9.61 9.19
N THR A 75 -0.24 -8.43 9.19
CA THR A 75 -0.23 -7.53 10.36
C THR A 75 -0.87 -6.17 10.04
N PRO A 76 -2.22 -6.07 10.02
CA PRO A 76 -2.92 -4.83 9.65
C PRO A 76 -2.57 -3.69 10.59
N GLY A 77 -2.41 -2.49 10.04
CA GLY A 77 -2.08 -1.29 10.82
C GLY A 77 -0.64 -1.20 11.33
N ILE A 78 0.18 -2.25 11.16
CA ILE A 78 1.63 -2.13 11.37
C ILE A 78 2.25 -1.49 10.14
N ASP A 79 2.95 -0.38 10.33
CA ASP A 79 3.73 0.26 9.29
C ASP A 79 5.23 0.24 9.62
N ASP A 80 6.01 -0.36 8.73
CA ASP A 80 7.45 -0.48 8.84
C ASP A 80 8.19 0.84 8.48
N GLY A 81 7.49 1.83 7.93
CA GLY A 81 8.06 3.12 7.52
C GLY A 81 8.60 3.97 8.67
N TRP A 82 7.93 3.96 9.83
CA TRP A 82 8.30 4.78 11.00
C TRP A 82 9.40 4.19 11.88
N ASN A 83 9.70 2.90 11.72
CA ASN A 83 10.76 2.23 12.50
C ASN A 83 12.18 2.49 11.96
N TYR A 84 12.34 3.31 10.90
CA TYR A 84 13.64 3.69 10.34
C TYR A 84 14.27 4.94 10.97
N THR A 85 13.55 5.73 11.78
CA THR A 85 14.10 6.93 12.45
C THR A 85 14.49 6.70 13.91
N SER A 86 14.47 5.45 14.40
CA SER A 86 14.75 5.10 15.79
C SER A 86 16.07 4.32 15.98
N ARG A 87 17.08 4.58 15.13
CA ARG A 87 18.47 4.11 15.34
C ARG A 87 19.46 5.19 14.96
#